data_AF-A0A4V3HGN2-F1
#
_entry.id   AF-A0A4V3HGN2-F1
#
_cell.length_a   1.000
_cell.length_b   1.000
_cell.length_c   1.000
_cell.angle_alpha   90.00
_cell.angle_beta   90.00
_cell.angle_gamma   90.00
#
_symmetry.space_group_name_H-M   'P 1'
#
loop_
_entity.id
_entity.type
_entity.pdbx_description
1 polymer ?
#
loop_
_entity_poly.entity_id
_entity_poly.type
_entity_poly.pdbx_seq_one_letter_code
_entity_poly.pdbx_strand_id
1 'polypeptide(L)'
;MSEGITAPFWHPAFSEGFILDWDGVLAETRLNFAPIRAKYFDGKFVPLFEAVETLPPPLGEQLRKDIYDVEMAGAESAVAVEGARELVEWLEGEDIPWCVVSRNCMDSITLAAERAGLPLPPVVRSRDEPPVKPAPEALWSAAEQIHVPSKNCVMVGDFVYDLVGARRAGMRAVLVQRPEAEWKHWADVSFDRLFQFVESLKNPKALVPWEYAFLASQKGLDTLLSGRRKGAVLSSGTPDVLPRLLEKAEEGMLFFQLDDQSAHLSPDQWKKLPGLSPAWLDQPLKTVAEYVLGTRFPFASLVEKQASPDGVEWEILSASAGGGRA
;
A
#
# COMPACT_ATOMS: atom_id res chain seq x y z
N MET A 1 21.84 -4.50 -8.73
CA MET A 1 20.99 -5.57 -9.24
C MET A 1 20.90 -6.62 -8.15
N SER A 2 19.72 -6.80 -7.57
CA SER A 2 19.44 -7.81 -6.53
C SER A 2 19.79 -9.19 -7.06
N GLU A 3 20.73 -9.91 -6.42
CA GLU A 3 21.02 -11.29 -6.82
C GLU A 3 19.79 -12.17 -6.50
N GLY A 4 18.97 -12.43 -7.51
CA GLY A 4 18.03 -13.56 -7.56
C GLY A 4 16.53 -13.27 -7.43
N ILE A 5 16.11 -12.11 -6.91
CA ILE A 5 14.67 -11.78 -6.76
C ILE A 5 14.25 -10.81 -7.86
N THR A 6 13.50 -11.33 -8.83
CA THR A 6 13.02 -10.59 -10.00
C THR A 6 11.49 -10.61 -10.08
N ALA A 7 10.91 -9.58 -10.69
CA ALA A 7 9.47 -9.50 -10.95
C ALA A 7 8.96 -10.80 -11.61
N PRO A 8 7.79 -11.32 -11.22
CA PRO A 8 6.82 -10.69 -10.32
C PRO A 8 7.00 -11.09 -8.85
N PHE A 9 8.18 -11.61 -8.46
CA PHE A 9 8.53 -11.75 -7.05
C PHE A 9 9.17 -10.47 -6.52
N TRP A 10 9.09 -10.29 -5.21
CA TRP A 10 9.59 -9.09 -4.57
C TRP A 10 10.13 -9.40 -3.17
N HIS A 11 10.77 -8.40 -2.56
CA HIS A 11 11.11 -8.43 -1.14
C HIS A 11 11.26 -6.98 -0.63
N PRO A 12 10.80 -6.65 0.60
CA PRO A 12 10.95 -5.32 1.19
C PRO A 12 12.39 -4.80 1.24
N ALA A 13 13.38 -5.69 1.34
CA ALA A 13 14.80 -5.32 1.33
C ALA A 13 15.27 -4.58 0.06
N PHE A 14 14.48 -4.61 -1.02
CA PHE A 14 14.78 -3.90 -2.27
C PHE A 14 13.83 -2.72 -2.52
N SER A 15 13.02 -2.34 -1.53
CA SER A 15 12.23 -1.12 -1.58
C SER A 15 13.13 0.10 -1.42
N GLU A 16 12.81 1.18 -2.14
CA GLU A 16 13.61 2.41 -2.11
C GLU A 16 13.24 3.31 -0.93
N GLY A 17 12.11 3.05 -0.26
CA GLY A 17 11.68 3.83 0.90
C GLY A 17 10.72 3.08 1.81
N PHE A 18 10.77 3.41 3.11
CA PHE A 18 9.96 2.77 4.14
C PHE A 18 9.04 3.77 4.83
N ILE A 19 7.76 3.43 4.90
CA ILE A 19 6.78 4.14 5.70
C ILE A 19 6.41 3.24 6.87
N LEU A 20 6.69 3.69 8.08
CA LEU A 20 6.49 2.91 9.30
C LEU A 20 5.31 3.46 10.08
N ASP A 21 4.43 2.58 10.57
CA ASP A 21 3.54 2.98 11.66
C ASP A 21 4.33 3.21 12.95
N TRP A 22 3.69 3.88 13.90
CA TRP A 22 4.26 4.12 15.21
C TRP A 22 3.91 3.00 16.19
N ASP A 23 2.63 2.93 16.58
CA ASP A 23 2.15 1.99 17.59
C ASP A 23 2.14 0.56 17.05
N GLY A 24 2.66 -0.39 17.83
CA GLY A 24 2.73 -1.79 17.40
C GLY A 24 3.79 -2.08 16.33
N VAL A 25 4.52 -1.06 15.85
CA VAL A 25 5.65 -1.21 14.93
C VAL A 25 6.93 -0.67 15.56
N LEU A 26 7.04 0.64 15.83
CA LEU A 26 8.24 1.20 16.46
C LEU A 26 8.12 1.19 17.99
N ALA A 27 6.98 1.63 18.51
CA ALA A 27 6.72 1.73 19.95
C ALA A 27 5.48 0.92 20.35
N GLU A 28 5.52 0.34 21.54
CA GLU A 28 4.37 -0.27 22.18
C GLU A 28 3.84 0.67 23.27
N THR A 29 2.69 1.28 23.01
CA THR A 29 2.02 2.28 23.87
C THR A 29 0.75 1.74 24.52
N ARG A 30 0.30 0.53 24.12
CA ARG A 30 -0.86 -0.18 24.68
C ARG A 30 -2.14 0.67 24.76
N LEU A 31 -2.39 1.50 23.75
CA LEU A 31 -3.57 2.36 23.72
C LEU A 31 -4.87 1.57 23.88
N ASN A 32 -5.72 2.01 24.80
CA ASN A 32 -7.02 1.40 25.04
C ASN A 32 -8.14 2.44 24.92
N PHE A 33 -8.80 2.43 23.78
CA PHE A 33 -9.92 3.32 23.48
C PHE A 33 -11.30 2.76 23.87
N ALA A 34 -11.38 1.55 24.45
CA ALA A 34 -12.66 0.96 24.84
C ALA A 34 -13.44 1.81 25.87
N PRO A 35 -12.80 2.40 26.91
CA PRO A 35 -13.49 3.29 27.84
C PRO A 35 -14.09 4.52 27.16
N ILE A 36 -13.39 5.09 26.17
CA ILE A 36 -13.89 6.24 25.40
C ILE A 36 -15.11 5.81 24.59
N ARG A 37 -15.08 4.66 23.91
CA ARG A 37 -16.25 4.15 23.17
C ARG A 37 -17.43 3.86 24.08
N ALA A 38 -17.20 3.36 25.29
CA ALA A 38 -18.25 3.18 26.29
C ALA A 38 -18.89 4.52 26.71
N LYS A 39 -18.07 5.56 26.90
CA LYS A 39 -18.53 6.90 27.31
C LYS A 39 -19.36 7.62 26.25
N TYR A 40 -18.98 7.53 24.97
CA TYR A 40 -19.57 8.35 23.90
C TYR A 40 -20.51 7.59 22.96
N PHE A 41 -20.37 6.26 22.86
CA PHE A 41 -21.01 5.47 21.80
C PHE A 41 -21.59 4.14 22.30
N ASP A 42 -21.90 4.02 23.59
CA ASP A 42 -22.47 2.81 24.21
C ASP A 42 -21.62 1.55 23.96
N GLY A 43 -20.30 1.71 23.84
CA GLY A 43 -19.35 0.62 23.60
C GLY A 43 -19.32 0.12 22.16
N LYS A 44 -20.09 0.72 21.24
CA LYS A 44 -20.04 0.38 19.81
C LYS A 44 -18.67 0.75 19.24
N PHE A 45 -18.18 -0.07 18.32
CA PHE A 45 -16.98 0.25 17.57
C PHE A 45 -17.27 1.42 16.61
N VAL A 46 -16.82 2.62 16.99
CA VAL A 46 -16.90 3.84 16.18
C VAL A 46 -15.49 4.39 15.92
N PRO A 47 -15.09 4.69 14.67
CA PRO A 47 -13.83 5.37 14.37
C PRO A 47 -13.77 6.72 15.10
N LEU A 48 -13.01 6.78 16.19
CA LEU A 48 -13.12 7.86 17.16
C LEU A 48 -12.70 9.21 16.58
N PHE A 49 -11.66 9.22 15.75
CA PHE A 49 -11.10 10.44 15.18
C PHE A 49 -12.07 11.09 14.19
N GLU A 50 -12.72 10.31 13.34
CA GLU A 50 -13.75 10.77 12.41
C GLU A 50 -15.02 11.19 13.15
N ALA A 51 -15.35 10.49 14.24
CA ALA A 51 -16.56 10.78 15.00
C ALA A 51 -16.52 12.14 15.72
N VAL A 52 -15.33 12.68 16.02
CA VAL A 52 -15.18 14.03 16.58
C VAL A 52 -15.95 15.07 15.78
N GLU A 53 -15.88 15.00 14.44
CA GLU A 53 -16.50 15.96 13.53
C GLU A 53 -18.02 15.73 13.35
N THR A 54 -18.55 14.62 13.87
CA THR A 54 -19.98 14.28 13.79
C THR A 54 -20.77 14.67 15.03
N LEU A 55 -20.09 14.97 16.13
CA LEU A 55 -20.70 15.31 17.41
C LEU A 55 -20.96 16.83 17.53
N PRO A 56 -21.91 17.26 18.38
CA PRO A 56 -22.02 18.67 18.75
C PRO A 56 -20.68 19.22 19.27
N PRO A 57 -20.29 20.47 18.94
CA PRO A 57 -18.93 20.96 19.21
C PRO A 57 -18.42 20.76 20.65
N PRO A 58 -19.21 21.00 21.73
CA PRO A 58 -18.73 20.75 23.09
C PRO A 58 -18.38 19.28 23.38
N LEU A 59 -19.13 18.34 22.80
CA LEU A 59 -18.87 16.91 22.93
C LEU A 59 -17.69 16.46 22.06
N GLY A 60 -17.57 17.01 20.86
CA GLY A 60 -16.43 16.77 19.97
C GLY A 60 -15.11 17.22 20.58
N GLU A 61 -15.07 18.42 21.19
CA GLU A 61 -13.90 18.92 21.92
C GLU A 61 -13.53 18.03 23.11
N GLN A 62 -14.52 17.60 23.89
CA GLN A 62 -14.26 16.69 25.01
C GLN A 62 -13.76 15.32 24.53
N LEU A 63 -14.34 14.75 23.46
CA LEU A 63 -13.86 13.50 22.87
C LEU A 63 -12.41 13.64 22.37
N ARG A 64 -12.08 14.75 21.70
CA ARG A 64 -10.71 15.05 21.25
C ARG A 64 -9.73 15.10 22.42
N LYS A 65 -10.14 15.73 23.54
CA LYS A 65 -9.33 15.77 24.76
C LYS A 65 -9.13 14.37 25.36
N ASP A 66 -10.19 13.59 25.49
CA ASP A 66 -10.11 12.24 26.06
C ASP A 66 -9.20 11.33 25.24
N ILE A 67 -9.27 11.43 23.90
CA ILE A 67 -8.36 10.73 22.97
C ILE A 67 -6.90 11.13 23.24
N TYR A 68 -6.63 12.44 23.31
CA TYR A 68 -5.29 12.96 23.58
C TYR A 68 -4.76 12.47 24.93
N ASP A 69 -5.57 12.49 25.99
CA ASP A 69 -5.16 12.04 27.32
C ASP A 69 -4.77 10.55 27.32
N VAL A 70 -5.49 9.70 26.58
CA VAL A 70 -5.16 8.28 26.42
C VAL A 70 -3.84 8.09 25.65
N GLU A 71 -3.63 8.87 24.60
CA GLU A 71 -2.39 8.84 23.81
C GLU A 71 -1.17 9.29 24.61
N MET A 72 -1.31 10.32 25.44
CA MET A 72 -0.24 10.79 26.32
C MET A 72 0.06 9.78 27.43
N ALA A 73 -0.96 9.21 28.06
CA ALA A 73 -0.78 8.17 29.07
C ALA A 73 -0.09 6.92 28.50
N GLY A 74 -0.44 6.53 27.26
CA GLY A 74 0.26 5.45 26.55
C GLY A 74 1.73 5.79 26.31
N ALA A 75 2.00 7.00 25.81
CA ALA A 75 3.34 7.49 25.53
C ALA A 75 4.26 7.53 26.78
N GLU A 76 3.74 7.88 27.95
CA GLU A 76 4.51 7.88 29.21
C GLU A 76 5.08 6.50 29.57
N SER A 77 4.39 5.44 29.17
CA SER A 77 4.77 4.04 29.44
C SER A 77 5.38 3.32 28.23
N ALA A 78 5.66 4.06 27.15
CA ALA A 78 6.09 3.49 25.88
C ALA A 78 7.44 2.79 26.00
N VAL A 79 7.52 1.63 25.32
CA VAL A 79 8.76 0.87 25.15
C VAL A 79 8.96 0.58 23.66
N ALA A 80 10.22 0.46 23.23
CA ALA A 80 10.50 0.03 21.86
C ALA A 80 9.96 -1.38 21.62
N VAL A 81 9.38 -1.61 20.45
CA VAL A 81 9.06 -2.97 19.99
C VAL A 81 10.36 -3.74 19.79
N GLU A 82 10.38 -5.03 20.16
CA GLU A 82 11.53 -5.91 19.93
C GLU A 82 11.84 -6.02 18.42
N GLY A 83 13.00 -5.52 18.00
CA GLY A 83 13.38 -5.38 16.58
C GLY A 83 13.28 -3.95 16.03
N ALA A 84 12.69 -2.99 16.75
CA ALA A 84 12.48 -1.63 16.24
C ALA A 84 13.79 -0.86 16.08
N ARG A 85 14.69 -0.96 17.07
CA ARG A 85 16.02 -0.34 16.98
C ARG A 85 16.82 -0.97 15.85
N GLU A 86 16.80 -2.29 15.74
CA GLU A 86 17.50 -3.03 14.70
C GLU A 86 16.95 -2.73 13.29
N LEU A 87 15.65 -2.45 13.16
CA LEU A 87 15.06 -2.00 11.91
C LEU A 87 15.59 -0.61 11.53
N VAL A 88 15.57 0.35 12.46
CA VAL A 88 16.09 1.70 12.21
C VAL A 88 17.57 1.66 11.86
N GLU A 89 18.38 0.93 12.62
CA GLU A 89 19.81 0.75 12.36
C GLU A 89 20.07 0.12 10.98
N TRP A 90 19.23 -0.84 10.56
CA TRP A 90 19.33 -1.44 9.23
C TRP A 90 18.98 -0.44 8.13
N LEU A 91 17.90 0.33 8.27
CA LEU A 91 17.51 1.36 7.29
C LEU A 91 18.57 2.44 7.14
N GLU A 92 19.12 2.92 8.26
CA GLU A 92 20.21 3.91 8.27
C GLU A 92 21.51 3.33 7.68
N GLY A 93 21.84 2.07 8.01
CA GLY A 93 23.04 1.41 7.51
C GLY A 93 23.03 1.12 6.00
N GLU A 94 21.85 0.96 5.41
CA GLU A 94 21.64 0.74 3.97
C GLU A 94 21.31 2.05 3.22
N ASP A 95 21.38 3.21 3.88
CA ASP A 95 21.03 4.52 3.32
C ASP A 95 19.60 4.58 2.71
N ILE A 96 18.64 3.86 3.29
CA ILE A 96 17.25 3.79 2.81
C ILE A 96 16.41 4.88 3.49
N PRO A 97 15.82 5.83 2.72
CA PRO A 97 14.90 6.83 3.27
C PRO A 97 13.71 6.19 3.98
N TRP A 98 13.38 6.69 5.17
CA TRP A 98 12.22 6.24 5.91
C TRP A 98 11.53 7.37 6.67
N CYS A 99 10.25 7.17 6.95
CA CYS A 99 9.41 8.12 7.68
C CYS A 99 8.38 7.40 8.54
N VAL A 100 7.79 8.14 9.48
CA VAL A 100 6.66 7.65 10.29
C VAL A 100 5.35 8.25 9.78
N VAL A 101 4.31 7.42 9.69
CA VAL A 101 2.92 7.86 9.51
C VAL A 101 2.08 7.22 10.60
N SER A 102 1.53 8.02 11.51
CA SER A 102 0.76 7.55 12.66
C SER A 102 -0.60 8.28 12.76
N ARG A 103 -1.53 7.66 13.48
CA ARG A 103 -2.83 8.27 13.84
C ARG A 103 -2.83 8.91 15.24
N ASN A 104 -1.71 8.91 15.96
CA ASN A 104 -1.55 9.63 17.23
C ASN A 104 -1.24 11.11 16.97
N CYS A 105 -1.39 11.96 17.99
CA CYS A 105 -0.85 13.32 17.96
C CYS A 105 0.69 13.34 18.00
N MET A 106 1.28 14.42 17.51
CA MET A 106 2.73 14.62 17.49
C MET A 106 3.34 14.62 18.90
N ASP A 107 2.64 15.19 19.88
CA ASP A 107 3.08 15.21 21.28
C ASP A 107 3.30 13.79 21.83
N SER A 108 2.34 12.89 21.58
CA SER A 108 2.41 11.49 22.01
C SER A 108 3.53 10.74 21.32
N ILE A 109 3.70 10.92 20.00
CA ILE A 109 4.79 10.31 19.23
C ILE A 109 6.16 10.76 19.78
N THR A 110 6.33 12.06 20.02
CA THR A 110 7.57 12.65 20.52
C THR A 110 7.92 12.12 21.91
N LEU A 111 6.95 12.13 22.82
CA LEU A 111 7.15 11.61 24.17
C LEU A 111 7.44 10.10 24.15
N ALA A 112 6.68 9.33 23.37
CA ALA A 112 6.87 7.89 23.25
C ALA A 112 8.28 7.55 22.70
N ALA A 113 8.78 8.33 21.75
CA ALA A 113 10.12 8.16 21.18
C ALA A 113 11.20 8.36 22.25
N GLU A 114 11.06 9.42 23.06
CA GLU A 114 11.95 9.69 24.20
C GLU A 114 11.94 8.53 25.22
N ARG A 115 10.75 8.06 25.60
CA ARG A 115 10.58 6.95 26.57
C ARG A 115 11.11 5.62 26.03
N ALA A 116 10.88 5.33 24.76
CA ALA A 116 11.34 4.12 24.08
C ALA A 116 12.83 4.17 23.74
N GLY A 117 13.48 5.33 23.80
CA GLY A 117 14.88 5.50 23.41
C GLY A 117 15.12 5.29 21.91
N LEU A 118 14.13 5.66 21.08
CA LEU A 118 14.15 5.56 19.63
C LEU A 118 14.29 6.95 19.01
N PRO A 119 15.10 7.11 17.95
CA PRO A 119 15.15 8.37 17.21
C PRO A 119 13.85 8.54 16.39
N LEU A 120 13.43 9.79 16.22
CA LEU A 120 12.42 10.13 15.21
C LEU A 120 13.13 10.43 13.88
N PRO A 121 12.54 9.99 12.75
CA PRO A 121 13.05 10.36 11.44
C PRO A 121 12.79 11.85 11.16
N PRO A 122 13.45 12.44 10.15
CA PRO A 122 13.17 13.82 9.74
C PRO A 122 11.71 14.07 9.30
N VAL A 123 11.02 13.02 8.86
CA VAL A 123 9.63 13.09 8.38
C VAL A 123 8.75 12.23 9.28
N VAL A 124 7.89 12.89 10.06
CA VAL A 124 6.85 12.26 10.88
C VAL A 124 5.52 12.90 10.54
N ARG A 125 4.56 12.10 10.08
CA ARG A 125 3.18 12.53 9.86
C ARG A 125 2.29 12.02 10.98
N SER A 126 1.79 12.93 11.80
CA SER A 126 0.84 12.63 12.87
C SER A 126 -0.61 12.84 12.40
N ARG A 127 -1.59 12.56 13.28
CA ARG A 127 -2.99 12.92 13.04
C ARG A 127 -3.22 14.41 12.90
N ASP A 128 -2.34 15.23 13.45
CA ASP A 128 -2.48 16.69 13.44
C ASP A 128 -2.31 17.26 12.02
N GLU A 129 -1.83 16.46 11.06
CA GLU A 129 -1.62 16.80 9.66
C GLU A 129 -2.49 15.91 8.74
N PRO A 130 -3.83 16.13 8.69
CA PRO A 130 -4.70 15.38 7.81
C PRO A 130 -4.31 15.59 6.33
N PRO A 131 -4.59 14.62 5.45
CA PRO A 131 -5.35 13.40 5.68
C PRO A 131 -4.57 12.30 6.44
N VAL A 132 -5.30 11.38 7.07
CA VAL A 132 -4.74 10.27 7.88
C VAL A 132 -5.06 8.90 7.27
N LYS A 133 -4.26 7.87 7.60
CA LYS A 133 -4.53 6.47 7.23
C LYS A 133 -5.97 6.09 7.62
N PRO A 134 -6.75 5.40 6.76
CA PRO A 134 -6.37 4.70 5.53
C PRO A 134 -6.49 5.53 4.24
N ALA A 135 -6.51 6.87 4.32
CA ALA A 135 -6.47 7.71 3.12
C ALA A 135 -5.09 7.57 2.42
N PRO A 136 -5.02 7.20 1.13
CA PRO A 136 -3.76 7.01 0.42
C PRO A 136 -2.93 8.29 0.34
N GLU A 137 -3.57 9.47 0.37
CA GLU A 137 -2.94 10.78 0.37
C GLU A 137 -1.97 10.96 1.56
N ALA A 138 -2.26 10.33 2.70
CA ALA A 138 -1.37 10.33 3.86
C ALA A 138 -0.03 9.66 3.54
N LEU A 139 -0.07 8.56 2.79
CA LEU A 139 1.12 7.80 2.40
C LEU A 139 1.83 8.43 1.19
N TRP A 140 1.08 8.95 0.21
CA TRP A 140 1.67 9.68 -0.93
C TRP A 140 2.47 10.89 -0.47
N SER A 141 1.91 11.69 0.43
CA SER A 141 2.61 12.87 0.92
C SER A 141 3.80 12.52 1.81
N ALA A 142 3.75 11.40 2.55
CA ALA A 142 4.93 10.89 3.25
C ALA A 142 6.04 10.45 2.29
N ALA A 143 5.69 9.68 1.24
CA ALA A 143 6.61 9.24 0.20
C ALA A 143 7.25 10.43 -0.54
N GLU A 144 6.46 11.47 -0.85
CA GLU A 144 6.94 12.70 -1.47
C GLU A 144 7.97 13.43 -0.60
N GLN A 145 7.75 13.51 0.73
CA GLN A 145 8.65 14.17 1.67
C GLN A 145 9.98 13.43 1.86
N ILE A 146 10.00 12.11 1.68
CA ILE A 146 11.26 11.32 1.64
C ILE A 146 11.82 11.18 0.22
N HIS A 147 11.21 11.83 -0.77
CA HIS A 147 11.62 11.84 -2.18
C HIS A 147 11.65 10.45 -2.86
N VAL A 148 10.77 9.54 -2.45
CA VAL A 148 10.64 8.22 -3.06
C VAL A 148 9.29 8.10 -3.76
N PRO A 149 9.23 7.63 -5.03
CA PRO A 149 7.96 7.34 -5.68
C PRO A 149 7.14 6.34 -4.87
N SER A 150 5.86 6.61 -4.65
CA SER A 150 5.00 5.76 -3.80
C SER A 150 5.05 4.27 -4.16
N LYS A 151 5.06 3.94 -5.46
CA LYS A 151 5.17 2.56 -5.96
C LYS A 151 6.45 1.82 -5.56
N ASN A 152 7.49 2.54 -5.16
CA ASN A 152 8.78 2.01 -4.71
C ASN A 152 8.87 1.96 -3.17
N CYS A 153 7.87 2.50 -2.47
CA CYS A 153 7.78 2.44 -1.01
C CYS A 153 7.11 1.16 -0.52
N VAL A 154 7.43 0.79 0.72
CA VAL A 154 6.72 -0.23 1.49
C VAL A 154 6.13 0.38 2.77
N MET A 155 4.87 0.07 3.06
CA MET A 155 4.22 0.39 4.33
C MET A 155 4.40 -0.79 5.31
N VAL A 156 4.94 -0.53 6.49
CA VAL A 156 5.05 -1.50 7.58
C VAL A 156 4.09 -1.07 8.69
N GLY A 157 3.09 -1.90 8.97
CA GLY A 157 2.02 -1.59 9.92
C GLY A 157 1.61 -2.80 10.74
N ASP A 158 0.77 -2.57 11.74
CA ASP A 158 0.14 -3.62 12.55
C ASP A 158 -1.38 -3.68 12.31
N PHE A 159 -1.98 -2.61 11.79
CA PHE A 159 -3.42 -2.46 11.75
C PHE A 159 -3.98 -2.41 10.31
N VAL A 160 -5.28 -2.69 10.19
CA VAL A 160 -5.96 -2.74 8.88
C VAL A 160 -5.85 -1.41 8.12
N TYR A 161 -5.76 -0.27 8.82
CA TYR A 161 -5.66 1.03 8.17
C TYR A 161 -4.33 1.24 7.42
N ASP A 162 -3.25 0.61 7.88
CA ASP A 162 -1.96 0.65 7.20
C ASP A 162 -2.02 -0.11 5.89
N LEU A 163 -2.53 -1.34 5.95
CA LEU A 163 -2.57 -2.25 4.81
C LEU A 163 -3.54 -1.75 3.74
N VAL A 164 -4.74 -1.30 4.15
CA VAL A 164 -5.72 -0.71 3.22
C VAL A 164 -5.19 0.59 2.64
N GLY A 165 -4.54 1.44 3.45
CA GLY A 165 -3.90 2.66 2.98
C GLY A 165 -2.85 2.37 1.91
N ALA A 166 -1.96 1.41 2.18
CA ALA A 166 -0.89 0.99 1.27
C ALA A 166 -1.46 0.49 -0.07
N ARG A 167 -2.46 -0.40 -0.04
CA ARG A 167 -3.12 -0.87 -1.26
C ARG A 167 -3.72 0.27 -2.08
N ARG A 168 -4.43 1.19 -1.44
CA ARG A 168 -5.01 2.35 -2.11
C ARG A 168 -3.94 3.30 -2.67
N ALA A 169 -2.76 3.32 -2.06
CA ALA A 169 -1.63 4.14 -2.48
C ALA A 169 -0.79 3.50 -3.60
N GLY A 170 -1.06 2.24 -3.98
CA GLY A 170 -0.22 1.48 -4.91
C GLY A 170 1.11 1.03 -4.30
N MET A 171 1.15 0.87 -2.98
CA MET A 171 2.33 0.47 -2.20
C MET A 171 2.26 -0.99 -1.79
N ARG A 172 3.43 -1.58 -1.50
CA ARG A 172 3.53 -2.87 -0.82
C ARG A 172 3.24 -2.72 0.67
N ALA A 173 2.71 -3.77 1.29
CA ALA A 173 2.31 -3.76 2.70
C ALA A 173 2.88 -4.95 3.47
N VAL A 174 3.57 -4.67 4.58
CA VAL A 174 4.09 -5.66 5.53
C VAL A 174 3.31 -5.55 6.83
N LEU A 175 2.75 -6.67 7.29
CA LEU A 175 2.11 -6.77 8.60
C LEU A 175 3.10 -7.31 9.62
N VAL A 176 3.21 -6.67 10.79
CA VAL A 176 4.02 -7.16 11.91
C VAL A 176 3.20 -7.26 13.20
N GLN A 177 3.69 -8.02 14.18
CA GLN A 177 3.20 -8.01 15.58
C GLN A 177 1.75 -8.45 15.80
N ARG A 178 1.09 -9.04 14.79
CA ARG A 178 -0.31 -9.48 14.86
C ARG A 178 -0.53 -10.86 14.19
N PRO A 179 -0.02 -11.96 14.79
CA PRO A 179 -0.11 -13.32 14.22
C PRO A 179 -1.55 -13.75 13.91
N GLU A 180 -2.49 -13.37 14.76
CA GLU A 180 -3.90 -13.76 14.68
C GLU A 180 -4.79 -12.66 14.03
N ALA A 181 -4.22 -11.66 13.37
CA ALA A 181 -5.00 -10.61 12.73
C ALA A 181 -5.90 -11.18 11.62
N GLU A 182 -7.21 -10.97 11.75
CA GLU A 182 -8.20 -11.31 10.72
C GLU A 182 -7.93 -10.57 9.39
N TRP A 183 -7.33 -9.38 9.48
CA TRP A 183 -6.98 -8.54 8.32
C TRP A 183 -5.64 -8.88 7.65
N LYS A 184 -4.94 -9.96 8.05
CA LYS A 184 -3.64 -10.32 7.45
C LYS A 184 -3.67 -10.50 5.94
N HIS A 185 -4.82 -10.86 5.38
CA HIS A 185 -5.05 -10.98 3.94
C HIS A 185 -4.92 -9.65 3.17
N TRP A 186 -4.81 -8.51 3.86
CA TRP A 186 -4.52 -7.21 3.27
C TRP A 186 -3.01 -6.97 3.04
N ALA A 187 -2.12 -7.70 3.72
CA ALA A 187 -0.68 -7.57 3.56
C ALA A 187 -0.16 -8.39 2.37
N ASP A 188 1.00 -8.00 1.82
CA ASP A 188 1.78 -8.85 0.92
C ASP A 188 2.49 -9.98 1.70
N VAL A 189 2.93 -9.68 2.92
CA VAL A 189 3.60 -10.62 3.82
C VAL A 189 3.36 -10.23 5.28
N SER A 190 3.33 -11.21 6.17
CA SER A 190 3.16 -11.02 7.61
C SER A 190 4.27 -11.68 8.41
N PHE A 191 4.74 -11.01 9.46
CA PHE A 191 5.68 -11.54 10.44
C PHE A 191 5.07 -11.46 11.84
N ASP A 192 5.13 -12.55 12.60
CA ASP A 192 4.54 -12.61 13.94
C ASP A 192 5.24 -11.65 14.91
N ARG A 193 6.53 -11.40 14.65
CA ARG A 193 7.36 -10.47 15.41
C ARG A 193 8.18 -9.57 14.51
N LEU A 194 8.41 -8.32 14.94
CA LEU A 194 9.16 -7.35 14.15
C LEU A 194 10.62 -7.77 13.92
N PHE A 195 11.29 -8.37 14.92
CA PHE A 195 12.66 -8.87 14.71
C PHE A 195 12.75 -9.91 13.57
N GLN A 196 11.71 -10.72 13.35
CA GLN A 196 11.68 -11.69 12.24
C GLN A 196 11.60 -10.97 10.89
N PHE A 197 10.90 -9.83 10.84
CA PHE A 197 10.93 -8.97 9.67
C PHE A 197 12.34 -8.44 9.42
N VAL A 198 13.03 -7.95 10.45
CA VAL A 198 14.43 -7.49 10.32
C VAL A 198 15.36 -8.60 9.86
N GLU A 199 15.21 -9.84 10.37
CA GLU A 199 15.97 -11.00 9.89
C GLU A 199 15.70 -11.30 8.41
N SER A 200 14.47 -11.11 7.94
CA SER A 200 14.11 -11.26 6.53
C SER A 200 14.79 -10.20 5.65
N LEU A 201 14.91 -8.95 6.14
CA LEU A 201 15.60 -7.87 5.42
C LEU A 201 17.08 -8.23 5.18
N LYS A 202 17.73 -8.84 6.18
CA LYS A 202 19.11 -9.31 6.10
C LYS A 202 19.30 -10.56 5.24
N ASN A 203 18.24 -11.35 5.05
CA ASN A 203 18.28 -12.61 4.30
C ASN A 203 17.07 -12.71 3.36
N PRO A 204 17.03 -11.86 2.30
CA PRO A 204 15.85 -11.70 1.48
C PRO A 204 15.50 -12.99 0.73
N LYS A 205 14.22 -13.37 0.76
CA LYS A 205 13.66 -14.50 0.00
C LYS A 205 12.58 -14.01 -0.95
N ALA A 206 12.42 -14.69 -2.08
CA ALA A 206 11.39 -14.32 -3.04
C ALA A 206 9.99 -14.43 -2.40
N LEU A 207 9.26 -13.32 -2.38
CA LEU A 207 7.86 -13.27 -1.93
C LEU A 207 6.93 -13.09 -3.12
N VAL A 208 5.77 -13.75 -3.06
CA VAL A 208 4.67 -13.53 -3.99
C VAL A 208 3.91 -12.29 -3.51
N PRO A 209 3.74 -11.25 -4.34
CA PRO A 209 2.99 -10.07 -3.96
C PRO A 209 1.49 -10.38 -3.92
N TRP A 210 0.72 -9.54 -3.21
CA TRP A 210 -0.69 -9.82 -2.92
C TRP A 210 -1.55 -10.04 -4.18
N GLU A 211 -1.30 -9.30 -5.26
CA GLU A 211 -2.07 -9.37 -6.50
C GLU A 211 -1.93 -10.72 -7.22
N TYR A 212 -0.85 -11.46 -6.94
CA TYR A 212 -0.58 -12.76 -7.53
C TYR A 212 -0.72 -13.92 -6.54
N ALA A 213 -1.07 -13.65 -5.28
CA ALA A 213 -1.23 -14.68 -4.25
C ALA A 213 -2.30 -15.71 -4.63
N PHE A 214 -3.43 -15.24 -5.17
CA PHE A 214 -4.50 -16.13 -5.65
C PHE A 214 -4.04 -16.98 -6.84
N LEU A 215 -3.42 -16.37 -7.86
CA LEU A 215 -2.89 -17.08 -9.02
C LEU A 215 -1.87 -18.15 -8.61
N ALA A 216 -0.93 -17.80 -7.74
CA ALA A 216 0.09 -18.70 -7.23
C ALA A 216 -0.51 -19.88 -6.44
N SER A 217 -1.49 -19.62 -5.57
CA SER A 217 -2.15 -20.68 -4.78
C SER A 217 -2.98 -21.64 -5.64
N GLN A 218 -3.59 -21.17 -6.73
CA GLN A 218 -4.42 -22.02 -7.60
C GLN A 218 -3.62 -22.75 -8.68
N LYS A 219 -2.66 -22.07 -9.31
CA LYS A 219 -1.96 -22.55 -10.53
C LYS A 219 -0.46 -22.78 -10.33
N GLY A 220 0.06 -22.58 -9.12
CA GLY A 220 1.47 -22.76 -8.78
C GLY A 220 2.37 -21.62 -9.25
N LEU A 221 3.61 -21.62 -8.74
CA LEU A 221 4.59 -20.56 -9.01
C LEU A 221 5.09 -20.55 -10.47
N ASP A 222 5.08 -21.69 -11.16
CA ASP A 222 5.52 -21.80 -12.56
C ASP A 222 4.64 -20.96 -13.50
N THR A 223 3.35 -20.86 -13.19
CA THR A 223 2.41 -20.02 -13.96
C THR A 223 2.81 -18.56 -13.85
N LEU A 224 3.15 -18.11 -12.64
CA LEU A 224 3.59 -16.75 -12.37
C LEU A 224 4.93 -16.44 -13.05
N LEU A 225 5.87 -17.39 -13.04
CA LEU A 225 7.14 -17.30 -13.77
C LEU A 225 6.94 -17.20 -15.28
N SER A 226 5.98 -17.93 -15.85
CA SER A 226 5.67 -17.88 -17.28
C SER A 226 5.19 -16.49 -17.72
N GLY A 227 4.51 -15.76 -16.84
CA GLY A 227 4.03 -14.40 -17.07
C GLY A 227 5.12 -13.40 -17.46
N ARG A 228 6.36 -13.63 -17.03
CA ARG A 228 7.55 -12.84 -17.41
C ARG A 228 7.88 -12.88 -18.90
N ARG A 229 7.33 -13.83 -19.64
CA ARG A 229 7.53 -13.96 -21.09
C ARG A 229 6.25 -13.75 -21.87
N LYS A 230 5.23 -13.15 -21.25
CA LYS A 230 3.95 -12.87 -21.89
C LYS A 230 3.69 -11.39 -21.92
N GLY A 231 3.19 -10.92 -23.05
CA GLY A 231 2.72 -9.55 -23.22
C GLY A 231 1.48 -9.48 -24.09
N ALA A 232 0.74 -8.38 -23.97
CA ALA A 232 -0.44 -8.10 -24.77
C ALA A 232 -0.34 -6.75 -25.47
N VAL A 233 -0.71 -6.74 -26.75
CA VAL A 233 -0.98 -5.53 -27.51
C VAL A 233 -2.47 -5.26 -27.43
N LEU A 234 -2.84 -4.24 -26.68
CA LEU A 234 -4.21 -3.77 -26.48
C LEU A 234 -4.63 -2.87 -27.63
N SER A 235 -5.82 -3.10 -28.18
CA SER A 235 -6.39 -2.17 -29.14
C SER A 235 -7.12 -1.01 -28.46
N SER A 236 -6.59 0.21 -28.60
CA SER A 236 -7.09 1.44 -28.01
C SER A 236 -8.51 1.80 -28.43
N GLY A 237 -8.99 1.29 -29.57
CA GLY A 237 -10.38 1.46 -30.03
C GLY A 237 -11.39 0.52 -29.37
N THR A 238 -10.94 -0.45 -28.57
CA THR A 238 -11.81 -1.45 -27.95
C THR A 238 -12.54 -0.87 -26.74
N PRO A 239 -13.89 -0.97 -26.64
CA PRO A 239 -14.63 -0.40 -25.51
C PRO A 239 -14.24 -0.98 -24.15
N ASP A 240 -13.85 -2.25 -24.08
CA ASP A 240 -13.43 -2.97 -22.89
C ASP A 240 -11.90 -3.05 -22.72
N VAL A 241 -11.14 -2.09 -23.28
CA VAL A 241 -9.66 -2.08 -23.23
C VAL A 241 -9.10 -2.14 -21.80
N LEU A 242 -9.65 -1.36 -20.86
CA LEU A 242 -9.18 -1.36 -19.46
C LEU A 242 -9.59 -2.64 -18.69
N PRO A 243 -10.83 -3.15 -18.80
CA PRO A 243 -11.17 -4.47 -18.28
C PRO A 243 -10.25 -5.60 -18.78
N ARG A 244 -9.97 -5.66 -20.09
CA ARG A 244 -9.08 -6.68 -20.67
C ARG A 244 -7.64 -6.56 -20.18
N LEU A 245 -7.16 -5.34 -20.02
CA LEU A 245 -5.86 -5.07 -19.41
C LEU A 245 -5.77 -5.69 -18.01
N LEU A 246 -6.78 -5.45 -17.17
CA LEU A 246 -6.83 -5.99 -15.81
C LEU A 246 -6.98 -7.51 -15.79
N GLU A 247 -7.81 -8.09 -16.65
CA GLU A 247 -7.98 -9.54 -16.79
C GLU A 247 -6.65 -10.22 -17.15
N LYS A 248 -5.91 -9.69 -18.12
CA LYS A 248 -4.60 -10.25 -18.49
C LYS A 248 -3.53 -10.04 -17.42
N ALA A 249 -3.55 -8.91 -16.72
CA ALA A 249 -2.67 -8.71 -15.59
C ALA A 249 -2.96 -9.72 -14.48
N GLU A 250 -4.23 -10.03 -14.19
CA GLU A 250 -4.65 -11.07 -13.24
C GLU A 250 -4.19 -12.48 -13.65
N GLU A 251 -4.12 -12.77 -14.95
CA GLU A 251 -3.54 -14.01 -15.49
C GLU A 251 -2.00 -14.09 -15.31
N GLY A 252 -1.36 -13.04 -14.79
CA GLY A 252 0.07 -12.97 -14.51
C GLY A 252 0.90 -12.33 -15.62
N MET A 253 0.27 -11.74 -16.64
CA MET A 253 0.98 -11.04 -17.72
C MET A 253 1.57 -9.72 -17.21
N LEU A 254 2.85 -9.45 -17.53
CA LEU A 254 3.57 -8.29 -16.98
C LEU A 254 3.75 -7.15 -17.98
N PHE A 255 3.60 -7.41 -19.27
CA PHE A 255 3.93 -6.43 -20.31
C PHE A 255 2.74 -6.10 -21.20
N PHE A 256 2.49 -4.81 -21.38
CA PHE A 256 1.37 -4.32 -22.16
C PHE A 256 1.83 -3.27 -23.16
N GLN A 257 1.17 -3.23 -24.31
CA GLN A 257 1.34 -2.20 -25.33
C GLN A 257 -0.03 -1.66 -25.72
N LEU A 258 -0.10 -0.39 -26.11
CA LEU A 258 -1.26 0.17 -26.81
C LEU A 258 -0.91 0.30 -28.30
N ASP A 259 -1.83 -0.11 -29.17
CA ASP A 259 -1.68 0.04 -30.63
C ASP A 259 -1.62 1.51 -31.08
N ASP A 260 -2.33 2.40 -30.36
CA ASP A 260 -2.30 3.84 -30.53
C ASP A 260 -1.94 4.53 -29.20
N GLN A 261 -0.75 5.14 -29.16
CA GLN A 261 -0.21 5.88 -28.02
C GLN A 261 -0.85 7.27 -27.85
N SER A 262 -1.56 7.77 -28.86
CA SER A 262 -2.25 9.07 -28.85
C SER A 262 -3.73 8.97 -28.46
N ALA A 263 -4.24 7.75 -28.24
CA ALA A 263 -5.61 7.52 -27.85
C ALA A 263 -5.92 8.14 -26.47
N HIS A 264 -7.17 8.59 -26.31
CA HIS A 264 -7.70 9.15 -25.07
C HIS A 264 -8.84 8.28 -24.55
N LEU A 265 -9.08 8.29 -23.24
CA LEU A 265 -10.14 7.50 -22.62
C LEU A 265 -11.52 8.05 -23.03
N SER A 266 -12.27 7.26 -23.80
CA SER A 266 -13.62 7.62 -24.20
C SER A 266 -14.64 7.41 -23.06
N PRO A 267 -15.81 8.09 -23.09
CA PRO A 267 -16.89 7.87 -22.13
C PRO A 267 -17.39 6.42 -22.09
N ASP A 268 -17.40 5.72 -23.24
CA ASP A 268 -17.84 4.32 -23.30
C ASP A 268 -16.82 3.37 -22.68
N GLN A 269 -15.52 3.64 -22.83
CA GLN A 269 -14.47 2.91 -22.12
C GLN A 269 -14.49 3.18 -20.62
N TRP A 270 -14.67 4.44 -20.21
CA TRP A 270 -14.77 4.81 -18.81
C TRP A 270 -15.92 4.09 -18.10
N LYS A 271 -17.11 4.01 -18.71
CA LYS A 271 -18.27 3.28 -18.17
C LYS A 271 -17.99 1.79 -17.94
N LYS A 272 -17.03 1.20 -18.67
CA LYS A 272 -16.67 -0.22 -18.57
C LYS A 272 -15.77 -0.54 -17.40
N LEU A 273 -15.22 0.47 -16.70
CA LEU A 273 -14.43 0.28 -15.49
C LEU A 273 -15.08 0.98 -14.28
N PRO A 274 -16.07 0.35 -13.62
CA PRO A 274 -16.68 0.89 -12.42
C PRO A 274 -15.66 1.25 -11.34
N GLY A 275 -15.81 2.43 -10.74
CA GLY A 275 -14.94 2.94 -9.68
C GLY A 275 -13.77 3.80 -10.17
N LEU A 276 -13.54 3.91 -11.48
CA LEU A 276 -12.60 4.91 -12.01
C LEU A 276 -13.18 6.32 -11.88
N SER A 277 -12.43 7.25 -11.29
CA SER A 277 -12.87 8.64 -11.11
C SER A 277 -13.24 9.29 -12.46
N PRO A 278 -14.31 10.10 -12.54
CA PRO A 278 -14.62 10.90 -13.73
C PRO A 278 -13.49 11.83 -14.17
N ALA A 279 -12.55 12.16 -13.29
CA ALA A 279 -11.37 12.98 -13.61
C ALA A 279 -10.45 12.33 -14.68
N TRP A 280 -10.61 11.03 -14.93
CA TRP A 280 -9.86 10.30 -15.96
C TRP A 280 -10.50 10.35 -17.35
N LEU A 281 -11.73 10.89 -17.49
CA LEU A 281 -12.35 11.08 -18.80
C LEU A 281 -11.49 12.00 -19.67
N ASP A 282 -11.34 11.64 -20.95
CA ASP A 282 -10.55 12.40 -21.93
C ASP A 282 -9.07 12.58 -21.54
N GLN A 283 -8.55 11.78 -20.60
CA GLN A 283 -7.11 11.70 -20.35
C GLN A 283 -6.45 10.73 -21.32
N PRO A 284 -5.13 10.88 -21.61
CA PRO A 284 -4.42 9.92 -22.44
C PRO A 284 -4.59 8.49 -21.93
N LEU A 285 -5.00 7.57 -22.81
CA LEU A 285 -5.33 6.20 -22.44
C LEU A 285 -4.13 5.48 -21.83
N LYS A 286 -2.91 5.79 -22.29
CA LYS A 286 -1.64 5.31 -21.71
C LYS A 286 -1.55 5.65 -20.23
N THR A 287 -1.72 6.92 -19.87
CA THR A 287 -1.67 7.40 -18.47
C THR A 287 -2.74 6.74 -17.61
N VAL A 288 -3.95 6.57 -18.15
CA VAL A 288 -5.05 5.90 -17.44
C VAL A 288 -4.71 4.43 -17.19
N ALA A 289 -4.19 3.73 -18.20
CA ALA A 289 -3.78 2.34 -18.10
C ALA A 289 -2.63 2.14 -17.09
N GLU A 290 -1.64 3.03 -17.11
CA GLU A 290 -0.53 3.04 -16.14
C GLU A 290 -1.04 3.24 -14.71
N TYR A 291 -1.98 4.16 -14.50
CA TYR A 291 -2.61 4.37 -13.19
C TYR A 291 -3.40 3.15 -12.72
N VAL A 292 -4.22 2.58 -13.60
CA VAL A 292 -5.06 1.41 -13.30
C VAL A 292 -4.21 0.18 -12.98
N LEU A 293 -3.11 -0.04 -13.71
CA LEU A 293 -2.13 -1.09 -13.38
C LEU A 293 -1.39 -0.78 -12.08
N GLY A 294 -0.83 0.42 -11.94
CA GLY A 294 -0.02 0.77 -10.77
C GLY A 294 -0.76 0.64 -9.43
N THR A 295 -2.09 0.76 -9.44
CA THR A 295 -2.93 0.63 -8.24
C THR A 295 -3.41 -0.80 -7.97
N ARG A 296 -3.30 -1.73 -8.92
CA ARG A 296 -3.88 -3.09 -8.82
C ARG A 296 -2.89 -4.22 -9.11
N PHE A 297 -1.98 -3.99 -10.04
CA PHE A 297 -0.92 -4.89 -10.49
C PHE A 297 0.41 -4.12 -10.66
N PRO A 298 1.07 -3.68 -9.57
CA PRO A 298 2.26 -2.82 -9.65
C PRO A 298 3.45 -3.38 -10.44
N PHE A 299 3.52 -4.71 -10.66
CA PHE A 299 4.55 -5.33 -11.51
C PHE A 299 4.19 -5.39 -12.99
N ALA A 300 2.94 -5.16 -13.35
CA ALA A 300 2.53 -5.02 -14.74
C ALA A 300 2.82 -3.59 -15.23
N SER A 301 3.27 -3.47 -16.48
CA SER A 301 3.69 -2.18 -17.03
C SER A 301 3.31 -2.04 -18.50
N LEU A 302 3.06 -0.79 -18.92
CA LEU A 302 3.05 -0.45 -20.33
C LEU A 302 4.49 -0.25 -20.79
N VAL A 303 4.85 -0.92 -21.88
CA VAL A 303 6.16 -0.79 -22.51
C VAL A 303 6.00 -0.25 -23.92
N GLU A 304 6.99 0.49 -24.39
CA GLU A 304 7.04 0.90 -25.78
C GLU A 304 7.54 -0.25 -26.65
N LYS A 305 7.10 -0.28 -27.91
CA LYS A 305 7.50 -1.34 -28.86
C LYS A 305 9.01 -1.43 -29.03
N GLN A 306 9.71 -0.30 -28.92
CA GLN A 306 11.17 -0.19 -29.04
C GLN A 306 11.90 -0.59 -27.75
N ALA A 307 11.23 -0.55 -26.60
CA ALA A 307 11.76 -0.89 -25.28
C ALA A 307 11.21 -2.22 -24.75
N SER A 308 10.69 -3.07 -25.65
CA SER A 308 10.10 -4.34 -25.26
C SER A 308 11.18 -5.32 -24.78
N PRO A 309 10.97 -6.01 -23.65
CA PRO A 309 11.92 -7.01 -23.17
C PRO A 309 12.10 -8.14 -24.18
N ASP A 310 13.33 -8.64 -24.29
CA ASP A 310 13.65 -9.79 -25.15
C ASP A 310 12.92 -11.06 -24.68
N GLY A 311 12.43 -11.86 -25.64
CA GLY A 311 11.80 -13.15 -25.37
C GLY A 311 10.36 -13.09 -24.83
N VAL A 312 9.70 -11.93 -24.93
CA VAL A 312 8.27 -11.78 -24.65
C VAL A 312 7.43 -12.23 -25.85
N GLU A 313 6.51 -13.16 -25.62
CA GLU A 313 5.49 -13.59 -26.56
C GLU A 313 4.29 -12.64 -26.49
N TRP A 314 3.95 -12.03 -27.63
CA TRP A 314 2.91 -11.01 -27.72
C TRP A 314 1.59 -11.56 -28.27
N GLU A 315 0.52 -11.37 -27.52
CA GLU A 315 -0.87 -11.62 -27.94
C GLU A 315 -1.53 -10.31 -28.36
N ILE A 316 -2.32 -10.30 -29.44
CA ILE A 316 -3.10 -9.12 -29.84
C ILE A 316 -4.51 -9.24 -29.24
N LEU A 317 -4.85 -8.31 -28.36
CA LEU A 317 -6.19 -8.17 -27.78
C LEU A 317 -6.99 -7.15 -28.59
N SER A 318 -7.64 -7.63 -29.65
CA SER A 318 -8.65 -6.85 -30.39
C SER A 318 -10.06 -7.20 -29.92
N ALA A 319 -11.02 -6.31 -30.24
CA ALA A 319 -12.43 -6.57 -30.01
C ALA A 319 -12.82 -7.93 -30.64
N SER A 320 -13.48 -8.79 -29.86
CA SER A 320 -14.09 -10.00 -30.41
C SER A 320 -15.08 -9.58 -31.50
N ALA A 321 -14.89 -10.05 -32.73
CA ALA A 321 -15.90 -9.93 -33.76
C ALA A 321 -17.17 -10.64 -33.28
N GLY A 322 -18.22 -9.87 -32.97
CA GLY A 322 -19.61 -10.34 -32.91
C GLY A 322 -19.98 -11.26 -31.75
N GLY A 323 -20.51 -10.67 -30.69
CA GLY A 323 -21.43 -11.34 -29.76
C GLY A 323 -22.81 -10.67 -29.81
N GLY A 324 -23.38 -10.48 -31.01
CA GLY A 324 -24.79 -10.13 -31.15
C GLY A 324 -25.62 -11.28 -30.58
N ARG A 325 -26.11 -11.14 -29.35
CA ARG A 325 -27.25 -11.93 -28.90
C ARG A 325 -28.50 -11.26 -29.45
N ALA A 326 -29.11 -11.97 -30.40
CA ALA A 326 -30.48 -11.80 -30.84
C ALA A 326 -31.47 -11.86 -29.66
#